data_AF-A0A8C1BYI9-F1
#
_entry.id   AF-A0A8C1BYI9-F1
#
_cell.length_a   1.000
_cell.length_b   1.000
_cell.length_c   1.000
_cell.angle_alpha   90.00
_cell.angle_beta   90.00
_cell.angle_gamma   90.00
#
_symmetry.space_group_name_H-M   'P 1'
#
loop_
_entity.id
_entity.type
_entity.pdbx_description
1 polymer ?
#
loop_
_entity_poly.entity_id
_entity_poly.type
_entity_poly.pdbx_seq_one_letter_code
_entity_poly.pdbx_strand_id
1 'polypeptide(L)'
;MIIYKDIITGDEMFSDIYKIKESENGMMIEVEGKMISRSEGDIDDSLIGGNASAEVQDEGCDSTTVSGVDIVLNHKLQETSYDKKSYTAYIKDYMKAFSLANP
;
A
#
# COMPACT_ATOMS: atom_id res chain seq x y z
N MET A 1 3.67 5.35 16.37
CA MET A 1 3.36 5.25 14.93
C MET A 1 2.12 6.08 14.67
N ILE A 2 2.28 7.16 13.95
CA ILE A 2 1.22 8.03 13.44
C ILE A 2 0.76 7.46 12.09
N ILE A 3 -0.55 7.38 11.88
CA ILE A 3 -1.15 6.95 10.61
C ILE A 3 -1.75 8.18 9.93
N TYR A 4 -1.35 8.41 8.68
CA TYR A 4 -1.90 9.47 7.84
C TYR A 4 -3.10 8.92 7.10
N LYS A 5 -4.26 9.57 7.30
CA LYS A 5 -5.54 9.18 6.72
C LYS A 5 -6.04 10.24 5.74
N ASP A 6 -6.70 9.83 4.67
CA ASP A 6 -7.42 10.76 3.82
C ASP A 6 -8.59 11.38 4.60
N ILE A 7 -8.74 12.70 4.52
CA ILE A 7 -9.75 13.43 5.29
C ILE A 7 -11.18 13.20 4.75
N ILE A 8 -11.31 12.80 3.47
CA ILE A 8 -12.61 12.63 2.83
C ILE A 8 -13.15 11.20 3.06
N THR A 9 -12.33 10.17 2.86
CA THR A 9 -12.75 8.76 3.02
C THR A 9 -12.41 8.17 4.38
N GLY A 10 -11.40 8.71 5.07
CA GLY A 10 -10.85 8.12 6.30
C GLY A 10 -9.89 6.95 6.07
N ASP A 11 -9.58 6.63 4.81
CA ASP A 11 -8.69 5.52 4.45
C ASP A 11 -7.25 5.79 4.88
N GLU A 12 -6.56 4.73 5.30
CA GLU A 12 -5.16 4.81 5.74
C GLU A 12 -4.21 4.80 4.56
N MET A 13 -3.47 5.90 4.38
CA MET A 13 -2.61 6.11 3.21
C MET A 13 -1.19 5.61 3.47
N PHE A 14 -0.58 6.05 4.58
CA PHE A 14 0.76 5.65 5.00
C PHE A 14 0.98 5.97 6.50
N SER A 15 2.16 5.69 7.04
CA SER A 15 2.53 6.01 8.43
C SER A 15 3.86 6.75 8.56
N ASP A 16 4.13 7.31 9.75
CA ASP A 16 5.37 8.02 10.09
C ASP A 16 6.64 7.13 10.15
N ILE A 17 6.52 5.84 9.87
CA ILE A 17 7.68 4.94 9.77
C ILE A 17 8.49 5.20 8.49
N TYR A 18 7.88 5.84 7.50
CA TYR A 18 8.52 6.22 6.24
C TYR A 18 9.15 7.60 6.35
N LYS A 19 10.11 7.86 5.47
CA LYS A 19 10.72 9.18 5.37
C LYS A 19 9.77 10.12 4.62
N ILE A 20 9.28 11.12 5.33
CA ILE A 20 8.32 12.12 4.82
C ILE A 20 9.05 13.45 4.64
N LYS A 21 8.79 14.13 3.53
CA LYS A 21 9.20 15.52 3.29
C LYS A 21 7.99 16.34 2.86
N GLU A 22 7.87 17.55 3.37
CA GLU A 22 6.87 18.51 2.89
C GLU A 22 7.43 19.29 1.70
N SER A 23 6.58 19.60 0.73
CA SER A 23 6.92 20.48 -0.38
C SER A 23 7.14 21.92 0.11
N GLU A 24 7.89 22.72 -0.64
CA GLU A 24 8.23 24.11 -0.25
C GLU A 24 7.01 25.00 0.03
N ASN A 25 5.88 24.74 -0.65
CA ASN A 25 4.62 25.45 -0.45
C ASN A 25 3.71 24.86 0.63
N GLY A 26 4.15 23.78 1.31
CA GLY A 26 3.38 23.10 2.36
C GLY A 26 2.11 22.39 1.88
N MET A 27 1.91 22.24 0.57
CA MET A 27 0.67 21.67 0.00
C MET A 27 0.75 20.16 -0.21
N MET A 28 1.95 19.59 -0.34
CA MET A 28 2.17 18.19 -0.68
C MET A 28 3.16 17.56 0.28
N ILE A 29 3.02 16.25 0.45
CA ILE A 29 3.95 15.41 1.20
C ILE A 29 4.54 14.35 0.27
N GLU A 30 5.85 14.23 0.27
CA GLU A 30 6.60 13.21 -0.43
C GLU A 30 6.96 12.10 0.56
N VAL A 31 6.57 10.86 0.24
CA VAL A 31 6.83 9.69 1.08
C VAL A 31 7.77 8.74 0.33
N GLU A 32 8.97 8.52 0.87
CA GLU A 32 10.00 7.71 0.21
C GLU A 32 9.78 6.21 0.50
N GLY A 33 9.39 5.46 -0.52
CA GLY A 33 9.24 4.01 -0.47
C GLY A 33 10.42 3.27 -1.11
N LYS A 34 10.55 1.98 -0.79
CA LYS A 34 11.58 1.08 -1.33
C LYS A 34 10.94 -0.02 -2.17
N MET A 35 11.57 -0.38 -3.29
CA MET A 35 11.17 -1.55 -4.06
C MET A 35 11.55 -2.82 -3.28
N ILE A 36 10.57 -3.69 -3.03
CA ILE A 36 10.75 -4.97 -2.34
C ILE A 36 10.09 -6.10 -3.13
N SER A 37 10.50 -7.33 -2.84
CA SER A 37 9.86 -8.55 -3.30
C SER A 37 9.49 -9.40 -2.09
N ARG A 38 8.31 -10.00 -2.10
CA ARG A 38 7.81 -10.91 -1.06
C ARG A 38 7.35 -12.19 -1.72
N SER A 39 7.89 -13.32 -1.30
CA SER A 39 7.37 -14.62 -1.74
C SER A 39 6.26 -15.05 -0.77
N GLU A 40 5.04 -15.24 -1.26
CA GLU A 40 4.01 -15.95 -0.51
C GLU A 40 4.53 -17.37 -0.26
N GLY A 41 4.69 -17.75 1.02
CA GLY A 41 5.20 -19.07 1.40
C GLY A 41 6.55 -19.10 2.12
N ASP A 42 7.20 -17.96 2.40
CA ASP A 42 8.33 -17.90 3.36
C ASP A 42 7.83 -18.03 4.81
N ILE A 43 6.99 -19.04 5.07
CA ILE A 43 6.80 -19.58 6.41
C ILE A 43 8.07 -20.40 6.63
N ASP A 44 8.94 -19.93 7.53
CA ASP A 44 10.06 -20.73 8.02
C ASP A 44 9.51 -22.13 8.36
N ASP A 45 9.97 -23.18 7.67
CA ASP A 45 9.49 -24.56 7.86
C ASP A 45 9.57 -24.98 9.35
N SER A 46 10.40 -24.30 10.14
CA SER A 46 10.48 -24.48 11.60
C SER A 46 9.26 -24.00 12.39
N LEU A 47 8.39 -23.15 11.81
CA LEU A 47 7.13 -22.65 12.39
C LEU A 47 5.93 -23.55 12.09
N ILE A 48 6.02 -24.46 11.12
CA ILE A 48 4.99 -25.49 10.87
C ILE A 48 5.24 -26.67 11.82
N GLY A 49 5.02 -26.41 13.10
CA GLY A 49 5.04 -27.42 14.15
C GLY A 49 3.91 -28.43 13.97
N GLY A 50 4.23 -29.58 13.36
CA GLY A 50 3.64 -30.88 13.70
C GLY A 50 2.64 -31.49 12.71
N ASN A 51 3.10 -32.47 11.91
CA ASN A 51 2.71 -33.88 12.07
C ASN A 51 3.57 -34.77 11.14
N ALA A 52 4.44 -35.60 11.73
CA ALA A 52 5.28 -36.55 11.00
C ALA A 52 4.51 -37.85 10.68
N SER A 53 3.55 -37.80 9.75
CA SER A 53 3.02 -38.99 9.06
C SER A 53 2.01 -38.58 8.00
N ALA A 54 2.48 -38.47 6.75
CA ALA A 54 1.79 -38.91 5.54
C ALA A 54 2.67 -38.51 4.35
N GLU A 55 3.17 -39.54 3.67
CA GLU A 55 3.58 -39.58 2.25
C GLU A 55 3.69 -38.26 1.46
N VAL A 56 4.91 -38.04 0.97
CA VAL A 56 5.30 -37.07 -0.05
C VAL A 56 4.33 -37.11 -1.24
N GLN A 57 3.55 -36.04 -1.40
CA GLN A 57 3.06 -35.63 -2.69
C GLN A 57 3.63 -34.25 -2.97
N ASP A 58 4.62 -34.26 -3.86
CA ASP A 58 5.18 -33.12 -4.57
C ASP A 58 4.04 -32.39 -5.30
N GLU A 59 3.41 -31.44 -4.63
CA GLU A 59 2.67 -30.37 -5.28
C GLU A 59 3.54 -29.12 -5.20
N GLY A 60 4.15 -28.76 -6.32
CA GLY A 60 4.84 -27.50 -6.49
C GLY A 60 3.91 -26.36 -6.08
N CYS A 61 4.12 -25.83 -4.88
CA CYS A 61 3.53 -24.57 -4.48
C CYS A 61 4.25 -23.51 -5.32
N ASP A 62 3.60 -23.03 -6.37
CA ASP A 62 4.05 -21.87 -7.12
C ASP A 62 4.11 -20.69 -6.14
N SER A 63 5.30 -20.47 -5.57
CA SER A 63 5.56 -19.37 -4.65
C SER A 63 5.25 -18.07 -5.38
N THR A 64 4.12 -17.46 -5.06
CA THR A 64 3.70 -16.23 -5.73
C THR A 64 4.54 -15.10 -5.16
N THR A 65 5.53 -14.65 -5.94
CA THR A 65 6.37 -13.52 -5.55
C THR A 65 5.70 -12.22 -5.98
N VAL A 66 5.34 -11.40 -4.99
CA VAL A 66 4.78 -10.06 -5.20
C VAL A 66 5.90 -9.03 -5.02
N SER A 67 6.19 -8.28 -6.08
CA SER A 67 7.16 -7.18 -6.05
C SER A 67 6.44 -5.84 -6.19
N GLY A 68 6.93 -4.83 -5.47
CA GLY A 68 6.33 -3.50 -5.47
C GLY A 68 6.97 -2.56 -4.47
N VAL A 69 6.53 -1.31 -4.47
CA VAL A 69 6.93 -0.34 -3.46
C VAL A 69 6.35 -0.77 -2.12
N ASP A 70 7.18 -0.87 -1.08
CA ASP A 70 6.81 -1.33 0.25
C ASP A 70 5.61 -0.58 0.85
N ILE A 71 5.51 0.74 0.66
CA ILE A 71 4.35 1.55 1.07
C ILE A 71 3.07 1.03 0.42
N VAL A 72 3.10 0.80 -0.90
CA VAL A 72 1.95 0.31 -1.68
C VAL A 72 1.54 -1.08 -1.20
N LEU A 73 2.51 -1.97 -1.00
CA LEU A 73 2.24 -3.34 -0.56
C LEU A 73 1.73 -3.41 0.89
N ASN A 74 2.28 -2.60 1.79
CA ASN A 74 1.90 -2.59 3.21
C ASN A 74 0.53 -1.96 3.46
N HIS A 75 0.23 -0.87 2.76
CA HIS A 75 -1.02 -0.13 2.89
C HIS A 75 -2.08 -0.57 1.86
N LYS A 76 -1.78 -1.60 1.05
CA LYS A 76 -2.67 -2.15 0.01
C LYS A 76 -3.21 -1.09 -0.94
N LEU A 77 -2.39 -0.09 -1.27
CA LEU A 77 -2.78 1.00 -2.14
C LEU A 77 -3.10 0.47 -3.54
N GLN A 78 -4.16 1.00 -4.14
CA GLN A 78 -4.63 0.58 -5.47
C GLN A 78 -4.22 1.60 -6.51
N GLU A 79 -3.53 1.16 -7.56
CA GLU A 79 -3.25 2.00 -8.72
C GLU A 79 -4.55 2.29 -9.48
N THR A 80 -4.73 3.55 -9.89
CA THR A 80 -5.87 3.99 -10.70
C THR A 80 -5.36 4.73 -11.93
N SER A 81 -6.15 4.70 -13.01
CA SER A 81 -5.80 5.36 -14.26
C SER A 81 -6.88 6.36 -14.67
N TYR A 82 -6.44 7.48 -15.25
CA TYR A 82 -7.31 8.54 -15.75
C TYR A 82 -6.82 9.01 -17.12
N ASP A 83 -7.76 9.38 -17.98
CA ASP A 83 -7.46 10.25 -19.11
C ASP A 83 -7.48 11.73 -18.68
N LYS A 84 -7.03 12.63 -19.55
CA LYS A 84 -6.96 14.08 -19.23
C LYS A 84 -8.32 14.65 -18.81
N LYS A 85 -9.43 14.19 -19.40
CA LYS A 85 -10.77 14.73 -19.13
C LYS A 85 -11.30 14.24 -17.79
N SER A 86 -11.25 12.93 -17.56
CA SER A 86 -11.64 12.27 -16.31
C SER A 86 -10.79 12.74 -15.13
N TYR A 87 -9.48 12.91 -15.30
CA TYR A 87 -8.63 13.48 -14.24
C TYR A 87 -9.05 14.92 -13.88
N THR A 88 -9.31 15.77 -14.88
CA THR A 88 -9.73 17.15 -14.65
C THR A 88 -11.10 17.24 -13.95
N ALA A 89 -12.02 16.32 -14.27
CA ALA A 89 -13.30 16.24 -13.58
C ALA A 89 -13.12 15.76 -12.13
N TYR A 90 -12.37 14.67 -11.94
CA TYR A 90 -12.09 14.09 -10.63
C TYR A 90 -11.44 15.10 -9.67
N ILE A 91 -10.38 15.77 -10.09
CA ILE A 91 -9.66 16.71 -9.20
C ILE A 91 -10.53 17.90 -8.79
N LYS A 92 -11.44 18.36 -9.67
CA LYS A 92 -12.38 19.44 -9.34
C LYS A 92 -13.36 19.01 -8.26
N ASP A 93 -13.91 17.81 -8.36
CA ASP A 93 -14.87 17.32 -7.39
C ASP A 93 -14.20 16.91 -6.08
N TYR A 94 -12.98 16.37 -6.14
CA TYR A 94 -12.13 16.13 -4.97
C TYR A 94 -11.84 17.43 -4.18
N MET A 95 -11.45 18.51 -4.87
CA MET A 95 -11.17 19.79 -4.21
C MET A 95 -12.42 20.40 -3.54
N LYS A 96 -13.61 20.22 -4.13
CA LYS A 96 -14.87 20.62 -3.49
C LYS A 96 -15.12 19.79 -2.22
N ALA A 97 -14.97 18.47 -2.30
CA ALA A 97 -15.13 17.59 -1.14
C ALA A 97 -14.15 17.93 -0.02
N PHE A 98 -12.88 18.18 -0.35
CA PHE A 98 -11.85 18.61 0.60
C PHE A 98 -12.25 19.90 1.33
N SER A 99 -12.73 20.91 0.59
CA SER A 99 -13.14 22.18 1.20
C SER A 99 -14.34 22.06 2.15
N LEU A 100 -15.17 21.02 1.99
CA LEU A 100 -16.28 20.73 2.90
C LEU A 100 -15.84 19.93 4.13
N ALA A 101 -14.81 19.08 3.97
CA ALA A 101 -14.27 18.25 5.04
C ALA A 101 -13.30 19.01 5.96
N ASN A 102 -12.71 20.12 5.48
CA ASN A 102 -11.80 20.98 6.25
C ASN A 102 -12.41 22.39 6.42
N PRO A 103 -13.31 22.58 7.41
CA PRO A 103 -14.06 23.83 7.62
C PRO A 103 -13.23 24.99 8.17
#